data_AF-A0A7S1IP45-F1
#
_entry.id   AF-A0A7S1IP45-F1
#
_cell.length_a   1.000
_cell.length_b   1.000
_cell.length_c   1.000
_cell.angle_alpha   90.00
_cell.angle_beta   90.00
_cell.angle_gamma   90.00
#
_symmetry.space_group_name_H-M   'P 1'
#
loop_
_entity.id
_entity.type
_entity.pdbx_description
1 polymer ?
#
loop_
_entity_poly.entity_id
_entity_poly.type
_entity_poly.pdbx_seq_one_letter_code
_entity_poly.pdbx_strand_id
1 'polypeptide(L)'
;YGSETKVQSKESECEELVALIVADGPDEKENPGLVHQLIEFLPKLEFEARKDVTSIYCYLLRRTTMSGTFPSVEYNLKHTDIIERLVLGHDIPETALCCGQMIRDTVNHEIMAKFILWNESLFYHFFRFINLSNFEVASDAFATFKELITKHKV
;
A
#
# COMPACT_ATOMS: atom_id res chain seq x y z
N TYR A 1 -23.65 15.85 -24.89
CA TYR A 1 -22.64 15.47 -25.90
C TYR A 1 -21.29 16.18 -25.79
N GLY A 2 -21.08 17.17 -24.89
CA GLY A 2 -19.76 17.83 -24.72
C GLY A 2 -19.03 17.56 -23.39
N SER A 3 -19.62 16.73 -22.52
CA SER A 3 -19.12 16.43 -21.17
C SER A 3 -18.35 15.11 -21.09
N GLU A 4 -18.73 14.09 -21.86
CA GLU A 4 -18.09 12.76 -21.85
C GLU A 4 -16.66 12.81 -22.39
N THR A 5 -16.40 13.56 -23.47
CA THR A 5 -15.08 13.66 -24.11
C THR A 5 -14.03 14.37 -23.25
N LYS A 6 -14.45 15.22 -22.30
CA LYS A 6 -13.56 15.97 -21.38
C LYS A 6 -13.22 15.19 -20.11
N VAL A 7 -14.11 14.28 -19.70
CA VAL A 7 -13.87 13.35 -18.59
C VAL A 7 -12.89 12.27 -19.06
N GLN A 8 -13.09 11.75 -20.27
CA GLN A 8 -12.23 10.73 -20.87
C GLN A 8 -10.80 11.19 -21.15
N SER A 9 -10.57 12.48 -21.46
CA SER A 9 -9.21 13.02 -21.66
C SER A 9 -8.44 13.19 -20.34
N LYS A 10 -9.10 13.68 -19.28
CA LYS A 10 -8.48 13.82 -17.95
C LYS A 10 -8.20 12.46 -17.29
N GLU A 11 -9.05 11.48 -17.55
CA GLU A 11 -8.89 10.11 -17.04
C GLU A 11 -7.71 9.39 -17.71
N SER A 12 -7.52 9.57 -19.02
CA SER A 12 -6.36 9.08 -19.78
C SER A 12 -5.04 9.70 -19.30
N GLU A 13 -5.00 11.02 -19.08
CA GLU A 13 -3.83 11.71 -18.53
C GLU A 13 -3.50 11.19 -17.12
N CYS A 14 -4.52 10.93 -16.29
CA CYS A 14 -4.31 10.33 -14.99
C CYS A 14 -3.78 8.88 -15.09
N GLU A 15 -4.26 8.05 -16.03
CA GLU A 15 -3.73 6.69 -16.23
C GLU A 15 -2.25 6.71 -16.60
N GLU A 16 -1.85 7.63 -17.48
CA GLU A 16 -0.45 7.90 -17.80
C GLU A 16 0.34 8.36 -16.57
N LEU A 17 -0.22 9.25 -15.73
CA LEU A 17 0.42 9.69 -14.50
C LEU A 17 0.62 8.55 -13.48
N VAL A 18 -0.34 7.63 -13.36
CA VAL A 18 -0.18 6.45 -12.48
C VAL A 18 0.81 5.46 -13.07
N ALA A 19 0.77 5.24 -14.39
CA ALA A 19 1.81 4.47 -15.06
C ALA A 19 3.19 5.11 -14.85
N LEU A 20 3.30 6.44 -14.81
CA LEU A 20 4.56 7.16 -14.54
C LEU A 20 5.00 7.05 -13.07
N ILE A 21 4.05 7.06 -12.12
CA ILE A 21 4.31 6.94 -10.67
C ILE A 21 4.69 5.50 -10.28
N VAL A 22 4.11 4.53 -10.99
CA VAL A 22 4.27 3.08 -10.81
C VAL A 22 5.21 2.50 -11.88
N ALA A 23 5.83 3.34 -12.71
CA ALA A 23 6.85 2.91 -13.67
C ALA A 23 8.18 2.76 -12.94
N ASP A 24 8.73 1.56 -13.02
CA ASP A 24 10.16 1.38 -12.82
C ASP A 24 10.89 1.89 -14.06
N GLY A 25 12.02 2.58 -13.83
CA GLY A 25 12.99 2.81 -14.90
C GLY A 25 13.54 1.47 -15.42
N PRO A 26 14.22 1.45 -16.58
CA PRO A 26 14.81 0.22 -17.13
C PRO A 26 15.81 -0.47 -16.18
N ASP A 27 16.31 0.24 -15.17
CA ASP A 27 17.09 -0.29 -14.06
C ASP A 27 16.35 -0.13 -12.72
N GLU A 28 15.84 -1.25 -12.22
CA GLU A 28 15.11 -1.41 -10.94
C GLU A 28 15.92 -0.93 -9.72
N LYS A 29 17.25 -0.89 -9.84
CA LYS A 29 18.19 -0.40 -8.81
C LYS A 29 18.56 1.08 -8.94
N GLU A 30 18.42 1.68 -10.11
CA GLU A 30 18.85 3.06 -10.35
C GLU A 30 17.70 4.07 -10.19
N ASN A 31 16.45 3.64 -10.41
CA ASN A 31 15.29 4.49 -10.19
C ASN A 31 14.10 3.69 -9.62
N PRO A 32 14.12 3.37 -8.30
CA PRO A 32 12.97 2.76 -7.66
C PRO A 32 11.73 3.62 -7.90
N GLY A 33 10.61 3.01 -8.28
CA GLY A 33 9.36 3.73 -8.55
C GLY A 33 9.01 4.69 -7.42
N LEU A 34 8.35 5.79 -7.75
CA LEU A 34 8.06 6.88 -6.80
C LEU A 34 7.35 6.36 -5.53
N VAL A 35 6.50 5.33 -5.66
CA VAL A 35 5.85 4.68 -4.53
C VAL A 35 6.86 4.07 -3.56
N HIS A 36 7.85 3.33 -4.06
CA HIS A 36 8.87 2.71 -3.22
C HIS A 36 9.70 3.77 -2.48
N GLN A 37 10.11 4.84 -3.18
CA GLN A 37 10.82 5.96 -2.56
C GLN A 37 9.98 6.63 -1.45
N LEU A 38 8.69 6.89 -1.70
CA LEU A 38 7.81 7.51 -0.71
C LEU A 38 7.67 6.66 0.55
N ILE A 39 7.59 5.33 0.41
CA ILE A 39 7.55 4.41 1.55
C ILE A 39 8.90 4.37 2.28
N GLU A 40 10.02 4.44 1.56
CA GLU A 40 11.35 4.47 2.15
C GLU A 40 11.59 5.75 2.98
N PHE A 41 11.15 6.90 2.47
CA PHE A 41 11.28 8.19 3.15
C PHE A 41 10.20 8.43 4.22
N LEU A 42 9.17 7.57 4.32
CA LEU A 42 8.05 7.72 5.23
C LEU A 42 8.45 8.09 6.68
N PRO A 43 9.47 7.47 7.32
CA PRO A 43 9.86 7.81 8.69
C PRO A 43 10.53 9.19 8.83
N LYS A 44 11.06 9.74 7.73
CA LYS A 44 11.75 11.05 7.70
C LYS A 44 10.81 12.21 7.40
N LEU A 45 9.58 11.92 6.98
CA LEU A 45 8.57 12.93 6.66
C LEU A 45 7.89 13.47 7.93
N GLU A 46 7.45 14.72 7.84
CA GLU A 46 6.60 15.34 8.86
C GLU A 46 5.23 14.65 8.92
N PHE A 47 4.54 14.82 10.04
CA PHE A 47 3.27 14.14 10.31
C PHE A 47 2.22 14.32 9.20
N GLU A 48 2.07 15.55 8.68
CA GLU A 48 1.08 15.82 7.63
C GLU A 48 1.51 15.21 6.29
N ALA A 49 2.80 15.30 5.95
CA ALA A 49 3.34 14.67 4.75
C ALA A 49 3.17 13.14 4.77
N ARG A 50 3.28 12.48 5.94
CA ARG A 50 3.00 11.04 6.07
C ARG A 50 1.53 10.69 5.78
N LYS A 51 0.60 11.54 6.20
CA LYS A 51 -0.83 11.36 5.90
C LYS A 51 -1.13 11.56 4.42
N ASP A 52 -0.50 12.54 3.78
CA ASP A 52 -0.62 12.76 2.35
C ASP A 52 -0.11 11.55 1.57
N VAL A 53 1.08 11.04 1.91
CA VAL A 53 1.64 9.82 1.30
C VAL A 53 0.73 8.62 1.49
N THR A 54 0.22 8.42 2.71
CA THR A 54 -0.76 7.36 3.02
C THR A 54 -1.99 7.46 2.13
N SER A 55 -2.54 8.68 2.00
CA SER A 55 -3.73 8.94 1.20
C SER A 55 -3.47 8.71 -0.29
N ILE A 56 -2.31 9.14 -0.81
CA ILE A 56 -1.90 8.90 -2.19
C ILE A 56 -1.75 7.40 -2.44
N TYR A 57 -1.04 6.67 -1.59
CA TYR A 57 -0.85 5.23 -1.72
C TYR A 57 -2.19 4.47 -1.72
N CYS A 58 -3.04 4.76 -0.75
CA CYS A 58 -4.39 4.19 -0.65
C CYS A 58 -5.26 4.52 -1.88
N TYR A 59 -5.15 5.74 -2.40
CA TYR A 59 -5.84 6.14 -3.63
C TYR A 59 -5.35 5.36 -4.85
N LEU A 60 -4.03 5.17 -4.98
CA LEU A 60 -3.42 4.40 -6.06
C LEU A 60 -3.84 2.92 -6.02
N LEU A 61 -3.94 2.32 -4.83
CA LEU A 61 -4.39 0.93 -4.68
C LEU A 61 -5.84 0.72 -5.10
N ARG A 62 -6.73 1.66 -4.78
CA ARG A 62 -8.16 1.57 -5.11
C ARG A 62 -8.45 1.84 -6.58
N ARG A 63 -7.47 2.33 -7.33
CA ARG A 63 -7.66 2.71 -8.74
C ARG A 63 -7.63 1.47 -9.65
N THR A 64 -8.69 1.34 -10.45
CA THR A 64 -8.82 0.32 -11.50
C THR A 64 -8.50 0.92 -12.86
N THR A 65 -7.86 0.15 -13.73
CA THR A 65 -7.82 0.48 -15.17
C THR A 65 -9.16 0.16 -15.83
N MET A 66 -9.35 0.65 -17.06
CA MET A 66 -10.46 0.24 -17.93
C MET A 66 -10.56 -1.27 -18.16
N SER A 67 -9.45 -2.03 -17.97
CA SER A 67 -9.42 -3.49 -18.08
C SER A 67 -9.86 -4.21 -16.80
N GLY A 68 -10.23 -3.47 -15.75
CA GLY A 68 -10.58 -4.04 -14.44
C GLY A 68 -9.38 -4.56 -13.64
N THR A 69 -8.15 -4.25 -14.07
CA THR A 69 -6.92 -4.60 -13.34
C THR A 69 -6.52 -3.46 -12.39
N PHE A 70 -5.72 -3.79 -11.38
CA PHE A 70 -5.20 -2.84 -10.39
C PHE A 70 -3.67 -2.73 -10.56
N PRO A 71 -3.15 -1.73 -11.30
CA PRO A 71 -1.72 -1.63 -11.63
C PRO A 71 -0.83 -1.54 -10.40
N SER A 72 -1.28 -0.78 -9.39
CA SER A 72 -0.57 -0.62 -8.11
C SER A 72 -0.48 -1.94 -7.34
N VAL A 73 -1.48 -2.81 -7.44
CA VAL A 73 -1.47 -4.14 -6.83
C VAL A 73 -0.51 -5.06 -7.57
N GLU A 74 -0.52 -5.05 -8.90
CA GLU A 74 0.43 -5.82 -9.72
C GLU A 74 1.87 -5.38 -9.47
N TYR A 75 2.09 -4.08 -9.28
CA TYR A 75 3.38 -3.51 -8.90
C TYR A 75 3.85 -4.03 -7.53
N ASN A 76 2.98 -3.96 -6.52
CA ASN A 76 3.30 -4.48 -5.18
C ASN A 76 3.56 -5.99 -5.15
N LEU A 77 2.98 -6.75 -6.09
CA LEU A 77 3.26 -8.19 -6.22
C LEU A 77 4.64 -8.47 -6.82
N LYS A 78 5.18 -7.54 -7.63
CA LYS A 78 6.55 -7.60 -8.15
C LYS A 78 7.55 -7.08 -7.13
N HIS A 79 7.17 -6.04 -6.39
CA HIS A 79 7.98 -5.34 -5.39
C HIS A 79 7.51 -5.67 -3.98
N THR A 80 7.79 -6.90 -3.55
CA THR A 80 7.35 -7.41 -2.25
C THR A 80 8.03 -6.70 -1.09
N ASP A 81 9.20 -6.11 -1.32
CA ASP A 81 9.96 -5.27 -0.40
C ASP A 81 9.17 -4.07 0.12
N ILE A 82 8.28 -3.50 -0.71
CA ILE A 82 7.38 -2.41 -0.29
C ILE A 82 6.46 -2.87 0.84
N ILE A 83 5.88 -4.07 0.69
CA ILE A 83 4.98 -4.64 1.70
C ILE A 83 5.77 -5.02 2.96
N GLU A 84 6.95 -5.60 2.81
CA GLU A 84 7.84 -5.89 3.94
C GLU A 84 8.19 -4.62 4.72
N ARG A 85 8.49 -3.53 4.02
CA ARG A 85 8.81 -2.23 4.62
C ARG A 85 7.61 -1.62 5.35
N LEU A 86 6.41 -1.71 4.78
CA LEU A 86 5.18 -1.27 5.43
C LEU A 86 4.90 -2.07 6.71
N VAL A 87 5.08 -3.40 6.67
CA VAL A 87 4.92 -4.28 7.83
C VAL A 87 5.93 -3.88 8.92
N LEU A 88 7.22 -3.75 8.57
CA LEU A 88 8.26 -3.32 9.51
C LEU A 88 8.08 -1.89 10.04
N GLY A 89 7.40 -1.02 9.29
CA GLY A 89 7.06 0.34 9.73
C GLY A 89 6.14 0.42 10.95
N HIS A 90 5.54 -0.71 11.38
CA HIS A 90 4.81 -0.81 12.65
C HIS A 90 5.72 -0.75 13.89
N ASP A 91 7.03 -1.02 13.74
CA ASP A 91 8.00 -0.89 14.84
C ASP A 91 8.28 0.58 15.21
N ILE A 92 7.97 1.53 14.31
CA ILE A 92 8.15 2.96 14.53
C ILE A 92 6.78 3.57 14.87
N PRO A 93 6.55 4.02 16.12
CA PRO A 93 5.24 4.51 16.56
C PRO A 93 4.67 5.63 15.69
N GLU A 94 5.52 6.50 15.16
CA GLU A 94 5.13 7.66 14.35
C GLU A 94 4.59 7.30 12.96
N THR A 95 5.01 6.16 12.41
CA THR A 95 4.57 5.66 11.09
C THR A 95 3.60 4.50 11.20
N ALA A 96 3.51 3.84 12.37
CA ALA A 96 2.76 2.62 12.56
C ALA A 96 1.30 2.72 12.08
N LEU A 97 0.58 3.80 12.43
CA LEU A 97 -0.81 3.98 12.01
C LEU A 97 -0.96 4.24 10.50
N CYS A 98 -0.01 4.97 9.92
CA CYS A 98 0.02 5.20 8.47
C CYS A 98 0.25 3.88 7.73
N CYS A 99 1.24 3.10 8.17
CA CYS A 99 1.53 1.78 7.64
C CYS A 99 0.36 0.82 7.81
N GLY A 100 -0.27 0.80 8.98
CA GLY A 100 -1.45 -0.04 9.24
C GLY A 100 -2.60 0.27 8.29
N GLN A 101 -2.89 1.55 8.05
CA GLN A 101 -3.88 1.97 7.06
C GLN A 101 -3.53 1.51 5.64
N MET A 102 -2.28 1.69 5.22
CA MET A 102 -1.81 1.27 3.88
C MET A 102 -1.87 -0.26 3.70
N ILE A 103 -1.52 -1.03 4.72
CA ILE A 103 -1.63 -2.49 4.70
C ILE A 103 -3.10 -2.92 4.64
N ARG A 104 -3.99 -2.29 5.44
CA ARG A 104 -5.43 -2.59 5.38
C ARG A 104 -6.01 -2.39 3.98
N ASP A 105 -5.65 -1.30 3.31
CA ASP A 105 -6.06 -1.07 1.94
C ASP A 105 -5.43 -2.08 0.96
N THR A 106 -4.21 -2.53 1.23
CA THR A 106 -3.55 -3.58 0.43
C THR A 106 -4.26 -4.93 0.58
N VAL A 107 -4.63 -5.35 1.80
CA VAL A 107 -5.32 -6.64 2.05
C VAL A 107 -6.78 -6.64 1.58
N ASN A 108 -7.34 -5.50 1.16
CA ASN A 108 -8.62 -5.47 0.46
C ASN A 108 -8.58 -6.24 -0.87
N HIS A 109 -7.39 -6.41 -1.44
CA HIS A 109 -7.19 -7.20 -2.65
C HIS A 109 -6.85 -8.64 -2.27
N GLU A 110 -7.63 -9.59 -2.76
CA GLU A 110 -7.51 -11.02 -2.40
C GLU A 110 -6.10 -11.56 -2.66
N ILE A 111 -5.49 -11.21 -3.80
CA ILE A 111 -4.16 -11.69 -4.19
C ILE A 111 -3.10 -11.21 -3.19
N MET A 112 -3.20 -9.97 -2.70
CA MET A 112 -2.28 -9.45 -1.69
C MET A 112 -2.49 -10.05 -0.32
N ALA A 113 -3.75 -10.25 0.09
CA ALA A 113 -4.06 -10.92 1.34
C ALA A 113 -3.48 -12.35 1.34
N LYS A 114 -3.62 -13.07 0.23
CA LYS A 114 -2.97 -14.38 0.03
C LYS A 114 -1.45 -14.27 0.13
N PHE A 115 -0.83 -13.31 -0.56
CA PHE A 115 0.62 -13.11 -0.48
C PHE A 115 1.12 -12.95 0.97
N ILE A 116 0.46 -12.09 1.77
CA ILE A 116 0.84 -11.86 3.17
C ILE A 116 0.59 -13.09 4.05
N LEU A 117 -0.52 -13.81 3.83
CA LEU A 117 -0.83 -15.03 4.60
C LEU A 117 0.13 -16.18 4.32
N TRP A 118 0.60 -16.33 3.07
CA TRP A 118 1.55 -17.38 2.70
C TRP A 118 3.00 -17.04 3.04
N ASN A 119 3.32 -15.76 3.26
CA ASN A 119 4.64 -15.35 3.73
C ASN A 119 4.72 -15.48 5.26
N GLU A 120 5.29 -16.59 5.73
CA GLU A 120 5.41 -16.89 7.17
C GLU A 120 6.06 -15.74 7.95
N SER A 121 7.12 -15.14 7.40
CA SER A 121 7.81 -14.02 8.06
C SER A 121 6.85 -12.86 8.30
N LEU A 122 6.16 -12.39 7.26
CA LEU A 122 5.23 -11.26 7.39
C LEU A 122 4.06 -11.59 8.31
N PHE A 123 3.52 -12.80 8.20
CA PHE A 123 2.42 -13.27 9.04
C PHE A 123 2.79 -13.27 10.54
N TYR A 124 3.96 -13.79 10.90
CA TYR A 124 4.41 -13.83 12.29
C TYR A 124 4.71 -12.45 12.88
N HIS A 125 5.10 -11.47 12.06
CA HIS A 125 5.28 -10.08 12.54
C HIS A 125 3.98 -9.48 13.12
N PHE A 126 2.81 -9.83 12.59
CA PHE A 126 1.54 -9.35 13.16
C PHE A 126 1.33 -9.79 14.61
N PHE A 127 1.72 -11.02 14.98
CA PHE A 127 1.63 -11.48 16.38
C PHE A 127 2.54 -10.67 17.30
N ARG A 128 3.71 -10.25 16.82
CA ARG A 128 4.59 -9.35 17.57
C ARG A 128 3.95 -7.98 17.74
N PHE A 129 3.36 -7.40 16.69
CA PHE A 129 2.75 -6.08 16.74
C PHE A 129 1.52 -6.00 17.64
N ILE A 130 0.69 -7.05 17.66
CA ILE A 130 -0.49 -7.14 18.54
C ILE A 130 -0.09 -7.18 20.02
N ASN A 131 1.13 -7.61 20.34
CA ASN A 131 1.66 -7.69 21.71
C ASN A 131 2.51 -6.47 22.11
N LEU A 132 2.55 -5.40 21.30
CA LEU A 132 3.27 -4.19 21.66
C LEU A 132 2.64 -3.50 22.88
N SER A 133 3.48 -2.86 23.70
CA SER A 133 3.03 -2.11 24.88
C SER A 133 2.25 -0.83 24.52
N ASN A 134 2.40 -0.34 23.28
CA ASN A 134 1.61 0.77 22.77
C ASN A 134 0.22 0.26 22.35
N PHE A 135 -0.79 0.57 23.16
CA PHE A 135 -2.17 0.13 22.94
C PHE A 135 -2.75 0.56 21.60
N GLU A 136 -2.43 1.78 21.13
CA GLU A 136 -2.99 2.31 19.88
C GLU A 136 -2.45 1.51 18.69
N VAL A 137 -1.14 1.29 18.64
CA VAL A 137 -0.47 0.49 17.60
C VAL A 137 -0.91 -0.98 17.67
N ALA A 138 -0.96 -1.56 18.87
CA ALA A 138 -1.39 -2.95 19.06
C ALA A 138 -2.84 -3.16 18.60
N SER A 139 -3.74 -2.22 18.90
CA SER A 139 -5.15 -2.27 18.49
C SER A 139 -5.30 -2.13 16.97
N ASP A 140 -4.53 -1.24 16.34
CA ASP A 140 -4.54 -1.06 14.88
C ASP A 140 -3.96 -2.31 14.16
N ALA A 141 -2.87 -2.88 14.67
CA ALA A 141 -2.30 -4.13 14.17
C ALA A 141 -3.29 -5.29 14.30
N PHE A 142 -4.01 -5.38 15.42
CA PHE A 142 -5.06 -6.39 15.61
C PHE A 142 -6.24 -6.21 14.64
N ALA A 143 -6.67 -4.97 14.39
CA ALA A 143 -7.70 -4.69 13.40
C ALA A 143 -7.27 -5.14 11.99
N THR A 144 -6.03 -4.85 11.62
CA THR A 144 -5.43 -5.26 10.34
C THR A 144 -5.33 -6.79 10.23
N PHE A 145 -4.86 -7.46 11.28
CA PHE A 145 -4.77 -8.92 11.32
C PHE A 145 -6.15 -9.58 11.23
N LYS A 146 -7.14 -9.06 11.96
CA LYS A 146 -8.53 -9.52 11.88
C LYS A 146 -9.07 -9.37 10.47
N GLU A 147 -8.85 -8.23 9.82
CA GLU A 147 -9.29 -8.01 8.45
C GLU A 147 -8.63 -8.99 7.47
N LEU A 148 -7.31 -9.19 7.59
CA LEU A 148 -6.54 -10.13 6.79
C LEU A 148 -7.14 -11.55 6.81
N ILE A 149 -7.54 -12.05 7.99
CA ILE A 149 -8.05 -13.43 8.14
C ILE A 149 -9.56 -13.57 7.94
N THR A 150 -10.34 -12.48 7.92
CA THR A 150 -11.82 -12.55 7.85
C THR A 150 -12.44 -11.97 6.59
N LYS A 151 -11.70 -11.14 5.83
CA LYS A 151 -12.26 -10.41 4.70
C LYS A 151 -12.58 -11.29 3.50
N HIS A 152 -11.61 -12.08 3.07
CA HIS A 152 -11.75 -12.98 1.93
C HIS A 152 -12.19 -14.35 2.43
N LYS A 153 -13.51 -14.54 2.52
CA LYS A 153 -14.09 -15.85 2.82
C LYS A 153 -13.94 -16.75 1.59
N VAL A 154 -13.30 -17.89 1.78
CA VAL A 154 -13.23 -18.99 0.80
C VAL A 154 -14.61 -19.57 0.56
#